data_AF-A0AA37CJS0-F1
#
_entry.id   AF-A0AA37CJS0-F1
#
_cell.length_a   1.000
_cell.length_b   1.000
_cell.length_c   1.000
_cell.angle_alpha   90.00
_cell.angle_beta   90.00
_cell.angle_gamma   90.00
#
_symmetry.space_group_name_H-M   'P 1'
#
loop_
_entity.id
_entity.type
_entity.pdbx_description
1 polymer ?
#
loop_
_entity_poly.entity_id
_entity_poly.type
_entity_poly.pdbx_seq_one_letter_code
_entity_poly.pdbx_strand_id
1 'polypeptide(L)'
;MNLSLPEDVLDQMALEQAHFDAAPQAFFEAWKRGAQIAGHEWFGDGTREGLQRATTKWDLRPNMLMLNDALGVLSSGQRMFLSAMVSFYNSREGGAMLKRCGFEGLSDFGGLDLERRQVIADLTLHYNGW
;
A
#
# COMPACT_ATOMS: atom_id res chain seq x y z
N MET A 1 39.91 -6.37 -22.73
CA MET A 1 39.86 -6.71 -21.29
C MET A 1 38.41 -7.00 -20.96
N ASN A 2 38.05 -8.25 -20.68
CA ASN A 2 36.74 -8.59 -20.14
C ASN A 2 36.77 -8.28 -18.65
N LEU A 3 36.10 -7.20 -18.25
CA LEU A 3 35.82 -6.93 -16.85
C LEU A 3 34.63 -7.80 -16.47
N SER A 4 34.88 -9.05 -16.05
CA SER A 4 33.86 -9.87 -15.40
C SER A 4 33.56 -9.26 -14.04
N LEU A 5 32.28 -8.99 -13.77
CA LEU A 5 31.84 -8.53 -12.46
C LEU A 5 32.14 -9.59 -11.38
N PRO A 6 32.44 -9.18 -10.13
CA PRO A 6 32.54 -10.08 -8.99
C PRO A 6 31.24 -10.91 -8.79
N GLU A 7 31.38 -12.15 -8.31
CA GLU A 7 30.27 -13.10 -8.14
C GLU A 7 29.20 -12.59 -7.15
N ASP A 8 29.62 -11.96 -6.06
CA ASP A 8 28.73 -11.34 -5.06
C ASP A 8 27.88 -10.20 -5.64
N VAL A 9 28.44 -9.43 -6.58
CA VAL A 9 27.70 -8.37 -7.29
C VAL A 9 26.65 -8.98 -8.23
N LEU A 10 26.99 -10.07 -8.92
CA LEU A 10 26.06 -10.77 -9.79
C LEU A 10 24.91 -11.40 -9.01
N ASP A 11 25.19 -11.99 -7.85
CA ASP A 11 24.18 -12.57 -6.95
C ASP A 11 23.23 -11.49 -6.42
N GLN A 12 23.76 -10.34 -6.00
CA GLN A 12 22.94 -9.22 -5.54
C GLN A 12 22.03 -8.69 -6.67
N MET A 13 22.56 -8.56 -7.89
CA MET A 13 21.77 -8.16 -9.06
C MET A 13 20.66 -9.17 -9.36
N ALA A 14 20.95 -10.47 -9.28
CA ALA A 14 19.95 -11.52 -9.50
C ALA A 14 18.83 -11.48 -8.43
N LEU A 15 19.19 -11.21 -7.17
CA LEU A 15 18.24 -11.06 -6.07
C LEU A 15 17.33 -9.84 -6.25
N GLU A 16 17.91 -8.68 -6.62
CA GLU A 16 17.14 -7.47 -6.91
C GLU A 16 16.22 -7.66 -8.12
N GLN A 17 16.71 -8.27 -9.20
CA GLN A 17 15.91 -8.54 -10.39
C GLN A 17 14.71 -9.44 -10.04
N ALA A 18 14.95 -10.55 -9.32
CA ALA A 18 13.88 -11.45 -8.89
C ALA A 18 12.84 -10.74 -8.01
N HIS A 19 13.28 -9.84 -7.12
CA HIS A 19 12.39 -9.01 -6.31
C HIS A 19 11.51 -8.11 -7.18
N PHE A 20 12.11 -7.32 -8.07
CA PHE A 20 11.38 -6.35 -8.89
C PHE A 20 10.48 -7.02 -9.94
N ASP A 21 10.81 -8.21 -10.43
CA ASP A 21 9.95 -9.02 -11.29
C ASP A 21 8.68 -9.50 -10.55
N ALA A 22 8.81 -9.85 -9.27
CA ALA A 22 7.68 -10.29 -8.43
C ALA A 22 6.89 -9.14 -7.80
N ALA A 23 7.49 -7.96 -7.68
CA ALA A 23 6.93 -6.80 -7.00
C ALA A 23 5.50 -6.39 -7.46
N PRO A 24 5.14 -6.39 -8.77
CA PRO A 24 3.78 -6.03 -9.18
C PRO A 24 2.69 -6.91 -8.56
N GLN A 25 2.90 -8.23 -8.55
CA GLN A 25 1.95 -9.16 -7.97
C GLN A 25 1.93 -9.04 -6.45
N ALA A 26 3.11 -9.00 -5.81
CA ALA A 26 3.22 -8.87 -4.36
C ALA A 26 2.58 -7.57 -3.85
N PHE A 27 2.76 -6.47 -4.56
CA PHE A 27 2.10 -5.19 -4.28
C PHE A 27 0.58 -5.33 -4.37
N PHE A 28 0.05 -5.95 -5.43
CA PHE A 28 -1.39 -6.14 -5.57
C PHE A 28 -1.98 -6.99 -4.45
N GLU A 29 -1.33 -8.10 -4.07
CA GLU A 29 -1.79 -8.93 -2.95
C GLU A 29 -1.80 -8.17 -1.63
N ALA A 30 -0.75 -7.38 -1.36
CA ALA A 30 -0.70 -6.50 -0.20
C ALA A 30 -1.78 -5.42 -0.23
N TRP A 31 -2.03 -4.83 -1.41
CA TRP A 31 -3.08 -3.83 -1.62
C TRP A 31 -4.47 -4.39 -1.38
N LYS A 32 -4.77 -5.57 -1.93
CA LYS A 32 -6.05 -6.28 -1.76
C LYS A 32 -6.28 -6.65 -0.30
N ARG A 33 -5.25 -7.15 0.39
CA ARG A 33 -5.30 -7.41 1.84
C ARG A 33 -5.55 -6.13 2.63
N GLY A 34 -4.89 -5.04 2.25
CA GLY A 34 -5.10 -3.73 2.86
C GLY A 34 -6.54 -3.23 2.70
N ALA A 35 -7.11 -3.34 1.50
CA ALA A 35 -8.49 -2.97 1.23
C ALA A 35 -9.49 -3.82 2.04
N GLN A 36 -9.21 -5.12 2.23
CA GLN A 36 -9.98 -6.00 3.11
C GLN A 36 -10.00 -5.52 4.58
N ILE A 37 -8.85 -5.06 5.09
CA ILE A 37 -8.69 -4.61 6.50
C ILE A 37 -9.23 -3.19 6.71
N ALA A 38 -9.07 -2.32 5.72
CA ALA A 38 -9.54 -0.93 5.76
C ALA A 38 -11.05 -0.83 5.60
N GLY A 39 -11.66 -1.73 4.81
CA GLY A 39 -13.08 -1.74 4.46
C GLY A 39 -13.25 -1.69 2.95
N HIS A 40 -13.99 -2.65 2.39
CA HIS A 40 -14.21 -2.76 0.94
C HIS A 40 -14.96 -1.55 0.37
N GLU A 41 -15.78 -0.89 1.19
CA GLU A 41 -16.56 0.30 0.82
C GLU A 41 -15.71 1.48 0.35
N TRP A 42 -14.42 1.50 0.69
CA TRP A 42 -13.50 2.57 0.33
C TRP A 42 -12.76 2.35 -0.99
N PHE A 43 -12.94 1.19 -1.64
CA PHE A 43 -12.15 0.79 -2.80
C PHE A 43 -13.03 0.21 -3.92
N GLY A 44 -12.59 0.39 -5.17
CA GLY A 44 -13.26 -0.18 -6.33
C GLY A 44 -14.70 0.28 -6.46
N ASP A 45 -15.62 -0.68 -6.61
CA ASP A 45 -17.07 -0.44 -6.65
C ASP A 45 -17.72 -0.38 -5.25
N GLY A 46 -16.93 -0.51 -4.18
CA GLY A 46 -17.39 -0.47 -2.79
C GLY A 46 -18.00 -1.79 -2.30
N THR A 47 -18.08 -2.82 -3.13
CA THR A 47 -18.74 -4.10 -2.79
C THR A 47 -17.75 -5.16 -2.31
N ARG A 48 -18.24 -6.11 -1.50
CA ARG A 48 -17.44 -7.24 -1.06
C ARG A 48 -17.10 -8.17 -2.23
N GLU A 49 -18.04 -8.34 -3.15
CA GLU A 49 -17.89 -9.15 -4.36
C GLU A 49 -16.84 -8.55 -5.30
N GLY A 50 -16.85 -7.22 -5.48
CA GLY A 50 -15.85 -6.48 -6.23
C GLY A 50 -14.46 -6.67 -5.63
N LEU A 51 -14.32 -6.56 -4.30
CA LEU A 51 -13.07 -6.87 -3.61
C LEU A 51 -12.58 -8.30 -3.90
N GLN A 52 -13.45 -9.30 -3.78
CA GLN A 52 -13.09 -10.70 -4.00
C GLN A 52 -12.64 -10.96 -5.43
N ARG A 53 -13.35 -10.40 -6.42
CA ARG A 53 -13.10 -10.62 -7.85
C ARG A 53 -11.97 -9.78 -8.43
N ALA A 54 -11.50 -8.76 -7.70
CA ALA A 54 -10.38 -7.95 -8.14
C ALA A 54 -9.18 -8.81 -8.52
N THR A 55 -8.60 -8.51 -9.68
CA THR A 55 -7.44 -9.21 -10.26
C THR A 55 -6.24 -8.28 -10.41
N THR A 56 -6.44 -6.98 -10.29
CA THR A 56 -5.40 -5.96 -10.39
C THR A 56 -5.63 -4.84 -9.38
N LYS A 57 -4.58 -4.07 -9.05
CA LYS A 57 -4.68 -2.89 -8.17
C LYS A 57 -5.66 -1.84 -8.70
N TRP A 58 -5.89 -1.80 -10.02
CA TRP A 58 -6.80 -0.87 -10.68
C TRP A 58 -8.28 -1.14 -10.37
N ASP A 59 -8.62 -2.40 -10.11
CA ASP A 59 -9.95 -2.83 -9.69
C ASP A 59 -10.28 -2.30 -8.29
N LEU A 60 -9.25 -2.02 -7.49
CA LEU A 60 -9.33 -1.57 -6.10
C LEU A 60 -8.79 -0.15 -5.93
N ARG A 61 -9.02 0.73 -6.91
CA ARG A 61 -8.71 2.16 -6.76
C ARG A 61 -9.48 2.74 -5.57
N PRO A 62 -8.87 3.59 -4.73
CA PRO A 62 -9.59 4.24 -3.64
C PRO A 62 -10.71 5.15 -4.16
N ASN A 63 -11.88 5.11 -3.52
CA ASN A 63 -12.99 5.99 -3.82
C ASN A 63 -12.78 7.35 -3.14
N MET A 64 -12.00 8.22 -3.80
CA MET A 64 -11.60 9.52 -3.25
C MET A 64 -12.76 10.45 -2.87
N LEU A 65 -13.93 10.30 -3.51
CA LEU A 65 -15.11 11.08 -3.17
C LEU A 65 -15.65 10.70 -1.79
N MET A 66 -15.75 9.39 -1.51
CA MET A 66 -16.23 8.89 -0.22
C MET A 66 -15.20 9.05 0.92
N LEU A 67 -13.91 9.02 0.58
CA LEU A 67 -12.82 9.08 1.57
C LEU A 67 -12.75 10.40 2.34
N ASN A 68 -13.19 11.51 1.74
CA ASN A 68 -13.21 12.80 2.44
C ASN A 68 -14.19 12.81 3.63
N ASP A 69 -15.30 12.08 3.51
CA ASP A 69 -16.32 11.98 4.57
C ASP A 69 -15.99 10.87 5.57
N ALA A 70 -15.24 9.84 5.14
CA ALA A 70 -14.83 8.68 5.94
C ALA A 70 -14.03 9.06 7.20
N LEU A 71 -13.21 10.10 7.11
CA LEU A 71 -12.31 10.53 8.19
C LEU A 71 -13.06 11.04 9.43
N GLY A 72 -14.36 11.33 9.35
CA GLY A 72 -15.16 11.73 10.50
C GLY A 72 -15.58 10.56 11.41
N VAL A 73 -15.71 9.35 10.86
CA VAL A 73 -16.36 8.21 11.53
C VAL A 73 -15.42 7.08 11.90
N LEU A 74 -14.22 7.06 11.33
CA LEU A 74 -13.20 6.05 11.58
C LEU A 74 -12.37 6.37 12.85
N SER A 75 -11.94 5.32 13.56
CA SER A 75 -10.98 5.47 14.66
C SER A 75 -9.64 6.05 14.19
N SER A 76 -8.83 6.57 15.11
CA SER A 76 -7.51 7.14 14.78
C SER A 76 -6.63 6.17 13.97
N GLY A 77 -6.52 4.91 14.41
CA GLY A 77 -5.74 3.87 13.72
C GLY A 77 -6.29 3.53 12.34
N GLN A 78 -7.61 3.44 12.18
CA GLN A 78 -8.23 3.19 10.87
C GLN A 78 -7.97 4.34 9.89
N ARG A 79 -8.10 5.59 10.33
CA ARG A 79 -7.82 6.77 9.51
C ARG A 79 -6.37 6.83 9.09
N MET A 80 -5.45 6.57 10.02
CA MET A 80 -4.01 6.56 9.72
C MET A 80 -3.67 5.46 8.71
N PHE A 81 -4.19 4.25 8.88
CA PHE A 81 -3.98 3.15 7.96
C PHE A 81 -4.55 3.42 6.56
N LEU A 82 -5.81 3.87 6.48
CA LEU A 82 -6.44 4.21 5.21
C LEU A 82 -5.71 5.36 4.49
N SER A 83 -5.29 6.38 5.24
CA SER A 83 -4.49 7.49 4.68
C SER A 83 -3.14 7.03 4.15
N ALA A 84 -2.48 6.09 4.85
CA ALA A 84 -1.24 5.47 4.39
C ALA A 84 -1.44 4.63 3.12
N MET A 85 -2.54 3.87 3.02
CA MET A 85 -2.86 3.19 1.76
C MET A 85 -3.06 4.17 0.61
N VAL A 86 -3.87 5.22 0.83
CA VAL A 86 -4.15 6.23 -0.21
C VAL A 86 -2.87 6.94 -0.66
N SER A 87 -1.83 7.06 0.17
CA SER A 87 -0.58 7.71 -0.23
C SER A 87 0.22 6.92 -1.28
N PHE A 88 0.07 5.59 -1.35
CA PHE A 88 0.62 4.77 -2.44
C PHE A 88 -0.15 4.93 -3.75
N TYR A 89 -1.45 5.25 -3.68
CA TYR A 89 -2.27 5.58 -4.86
C TYR A 89 -2.02 7.00 -5.36
N ASN A 90 -2.04 7.96 -4.44
CA ASN A 90 -1.89 9.37 -4.70
C ASN A 90 -1.18 10.01 -3.50
N SER A 91 0.13 10.24 -3.65
CA SER A 91 0.99 10.75 -2.59
C SER A 91 0.56 12.12 -2.07
N ARG A 92 -0.05 12.96 -2.92
CA ARG A 92 -0.55 14.29 -2.54
C ARG A 92 -1.78 14.18 -1.64
N GLU A 93 -2.80 13.45 -2.10
CA GLU A 93 -4.06 13.31 -1.36
C GLU A 93 -3.86 12.49 -0.09
N GLY A 94 -3.18 11.34 -0.18
CA GLY A 94 -2.87 10.51 0.99
C GLY A 94 -1.97 11.25 1.99
N GLY A 95 -1.01 12.04 1.53
CA GLY A 95 -0.20 12.90 2.39
C GLY A 95 -1.02 13.97 3.11
N ALA A 96 -2.01 14.57 2.45
CA ALA A 96 -2.94 15.50 3.10
C ALA A 96 -3.82 14.80 4.14
N MET A 97 -4.30 13.59 3.86
CA MET A 97 -5.07 12.78 4.81
C MET A 97 -4.23 12.37 6.03
N LEU A 98 -2.98 11.94 5.82
CA LEU A 98 -2.04 11.61 6.89
C LEU A 98 -1.79 12.81 7.82
N LYS A 99 -1.56 14.01 7.26
CA LYS A 99 -1.41 15.24 8.05
C LYS A 99 -2.64 15.52 8.92
N ARG A 100 -3.85 15.31 8.40
CA ARG A 100 -5.10 15.46 9.19
C ARG A 100 -5.20 14.43 10.32
N CYS A 101 -4.49 13.30 10.22
CA CYS A 101 -4.38 12.31 11.28
C CYS A 101 -3.28 12.62 12.31
N GLY A 102 -2.55 13.73 12.18
CA GLY A 102 -1.40 14.06 13.02
C GLY A 102 -0.16 13.21 12.73
N PHE A 103 -0.02 12.73 11.49
CA PHE A 103 1.17 12.01 11.05
C PHE A 103 2.36 12.97 10.87
N GLU A 104 3.42 12.72 11.61
CA GLU A 104 4.71 13.42 11.59
C GLU A 104 5.80 12.58 10.93
N GLY A 105 5.72 11.25 11.03
CA GLY A 105 6.71 10.36 10.40
C GLY A 105 6.43 8.87 10.55
N LEU A 106 7.31 8.05 9.97
CA LEU A 106 7.14 6.58 9.89
C LEU A 106 7.01 5.90 11.27
N SER A 107 7.55 6.50 12.34
CA SER A 107 7.39 6.01 13.72
C SER A 107 5.94 5.99 14.18
N ASP A 108 5.07 6.81 13.60
CA ASP A 108 3.66 6.92 14.00
C ASP A 108 2.85 5.68 13.63
N PHE A 109 3.32 4.91 12.64
CA PHE A 109 2.78 3.57 12.38
C PHE A 109 2.98 2.60 13.55
N GLY A 110 3.81 2.97 14.53
CA GLY A 110 3.92 2.33 15.84
C GLY A 110 2.63 2.31 16.67
N GLY A 111 1.60 3.07 16.30
CA GLY A 111 0.25 2.99 16.89
C GLY A 111 -0.68 1.98 16.22
N LEU A 112 -0.33 1.44 15.06
CA LEU A 112 -1.13 0.46 14.33
C LEU A 112 -0.91 -0.95 14.89
N ASP A 113 -1.88 -1.85 14.70
CA ASP A 113 -1.67 -3.27 14.98
C ASP A 113 -0.72 -3.94 13.97
N LEU A 114 -0.36 -5.19 14.26
CA LEU A 114 0.58 -5.96 13.45
C LEU A 114 0.12 -6.13 12.00
N GLU A 115 -1.16 -6.41 11.78
CA GLU A 115 -1.70 -6.74 10.45
C GLU A 115 -1.62 -5.51 9.52
N ARG A 116 -2.00 -4.34 10.04
CA ARG A 116 -1.90 -3.07 9.31
C ARG A 116 -0.45 -2.67 9.03
N ARG A 117 0.46 -2.91 9.98
CA ARG A 117 1.90 -2.65 9.77
C ARG A 117 2.50 -3.55 8.69
N GLN A 118 2.13 -4.83 8.69
CA GLN A 118 2.58 -5.77 7.66
C GLN A 118 2.14 -5.31 6.27
N VAL A 119 0.88 -4.88 6.13
CA VAL A 119 0.42 -4.32 4.84
C VAL A 119 1.24 -3.10 4.43
N ILE A 120 1.47 -2.12 5.31
CA ILE A 120 2.26 -0.93 4.95
C ILE A 120 3.70 -1.31 4.58
N ALA A 121 4.30 -2.25 5.31
CA ALA A 121 5.64 -2.75 5.02
C ALA A 121 5.69 -3.45 3.65
N ASP A 122 4.74 -4.34 3.37
CA ASP A 122 4.62 -5.04 2.09
C ASP A 122 4.39 -4.06 0.94
N LEU A 123 3.53 -3.04 1.13
CA LEU A 123 3.30 -2.01 0.13
C LEU A 123 4.58 -1.19 -0.14
N THR A 124 5.31 -0.82 0.91
CA THR A 124 6.58 -0.08 0.77
C THR A 124 7.63 -0.92 0.03
N LEU A 125 7.77 -2.19 0.41
CA LEU A 125 8.78 -3.10 -0.11
C LEU A 125 8.55 -3.42 -1.60
N HIS A 126 7.30 -3.53 -2.03
CA HIS A 126 6.93 -3.92 -3.39
C HIS A 126 6.43 -2.76 -4.26
N TYR A 127 6.49 -1.51 -3.77
CA TYR A 127 6.01 -0.36 -4.54
C TYR A 127 6.82 -0.17 -5.82
N ASN A 128 6.13 -0.24 -6.95
CA ASN A 128 6.71 -0.05 -8.28
C ASN A 128 5.94 1.01 -9.10
N GLY A 129 5.33 1.96 -8.39
CA GLY A 129 4.43 2.95 -8.97
C GLY A 129 2.97 2.52 -8.89
N TRP A 130 2.08 3.50 -8.87
CA TRP A 130 0.66 3.26 -9.11
C TRP A 130 0.37 3.20 -10.60
#